data_AF-A0AAD6JY75-F1
#
_entry.id   AF-A0AAD6JY75-F1
#
_cell.length_a   1.000
_cell.length_b   1.000
_cell.length_c   1.000
_cell.angle_alpha   90.00
_cell.angle_beta   90.00
_cell.angle_gamma   90.00
#
_symmetry.space_group_name_H-M   'P 1'
#
loop_
_entity.id
_entity.type
_entity.pdbx_description
1 polymer ?
#
loop_
_entity_poly.entity_id
_entity_poly.type
_entity_poly.pdbx_seq_one_letter_code
_entity_poly.pdbx_strand_id
1 'polypeptide(L)'
;MDLTEGVGESSSPPRSFGTFSNYDVRSDVYNRFIESGHEEAVSNPELFRELLDSHFNRLPASYGLDVNMDKIEDILLHRELLAMAKDPERRPVYHIRFLENLCAETEGNDDQQFISMTSFPRPVCDINGVVPSQKRIRDCTIEFEPCSKLKDLNLDVRKSSKDMEERCQPEDVSRRQEVSHVPIHEVIFSTVDKPKTLSQLSALLSDIGLNIREAHVFSTTDGYSLDVFVVDGWPIEDTDGLYKAMEEAVVRSENCSDRASSLS
;
A
#
# COMPACT_ATOMS: atom_id res chain seq x y z
N MET A 1 25.86 -46.64 -48.09
CA MET A 1 25.50 -45.22 -47.97
C MET A 1 23.99 -45.15 -48.07
N ASP A 2 23.29 -45.09 -46.95
CA ASP A 2 22.14 -44.20 -46.80
C ASP A 2 21.82 -44.09 -45.31
N LEU A 3 21.87 -42.88 -44.78
CA LEU A 3 21.77 -42.58 -43.36
C LEU A 3 20.30 -42.31 -43.06
N THR A 4 19.60 -43.24 -42.42
CA THR A 4 18.25 -43.00 -41.94
C THR A 4 18.31 -42.08 -40.73
N GLU A 5 17.90 -40.84 -40.97
CA GLU A 5 17.67 -39.73 -40.06
C GLU A 5 16.87 -40.16 -38.82
N GLY A 6 17.55 -40.21 -37.67
CA GLY A 6 16.93 -40.39 -36.37
C GLY A 6 16.33 -39.08 -35.89
N VAL A 7 15.01 -38.99 -35.86
CA VAL A 7 14.28 -37.85 -35.30
C VAL A 7 14.48 -37.85 -33.78
N GLY A 8 15.22 -36.87 -33.28
CA GLY A 8 15.38 -36.61 -31.85
C GLY A 8 14.09 -36.00 -31.28
N GLU A 9 13.40 -36.77 -30.46
CA GLU A 9 12.26 -36.29 -29.67
C GLU A 9 12.77 -35.41 -28.52
N SER A 10 12.92 -34.11 -28.76
CA SER A 10 13.19 -33.14 -27.68
C SER A 10 11.92 -32.90 -26.89
N SER A 11 11.62 -33.76 -25.92
CA SER A 11 10.63 -33.51 -24.89
C SER A 11 11.09 -32.34 -24.03
N SER A 12 10.48 -31.17 -24.22
CA SER A 12 10.61 -30.07 -23.26
C SER A 12 9.94 -30.48 -21.95
N PRO A 13 10.53 -30.20 -20.77
CA PRO A 13 9.86 -30.42 -19.51
C PRO A 13 8.53 -29.68 -19.50
N PRO A 14 7.48 -30.21 -18.85
CA PRO A 14 6.28 -29.43 -18.62
C PRO A 14 6.70 -28.18 -17.87
N ARG A 15 6.48 -27.00 -18.47
CA ARG A 15 6.44 -25.78 -17.69
C ARG A 15 5.29 -25.97 -16.73
N SER A 16 5.59 -26.33 -15.49
CA SER A 16 4.74 -26.00 -14.36
C SER A 16 4.72 -24.47 -14.32
N PHE A 17 3.88 -23.87 -15.16
CA PHE A 17 3.28 -22.61 -14.82
C PHE A 17 2.62 -22.90 -13.48
N GLY A 18 3.25 -22.47 -12.39
CA GLY A 18 2.62 -22.42 -11.09
C GLY A 18 1.36 -21.61 -11.31
N THR A 19 0.25 -22.32 -11.45
CA THR A 19 -1.07 -21.76 -11.31
C THR A 19 -1.06 -21.24 -9.88
N PHE A 20 -0.71 -19.96 -9.70
CA PHE A 20 -1.07 -19.21 -8.51
C PHE A 20 -2.59 -19.26 -8.50
N SER A 21 -3.09 -20.28 -7.82
CA SER A 21 -4.48 -20.65 -7.86
C SER A 21 -5.21 -19.51 -7.19
N ASN A 22 -6.06 -18.78 -7.93
CA ASN A 22 -6.97 -17.80 -7.34
C ASN A 22 -7.82 -18.41 -6.19
N TYR A 23 -7.86 -19.74 -6.08
CA TYR A 23 -8.47 -20.47 -4.98
C TYR A 23 -7.69 -20.39 -3.65
N ASP A 24 -6.40 -20.05 -3.66
CA ASP A 24 -5.59 -19.94 -2.44
C ASP A 24 -5.99 -18.68 -1.66
N VAL A 25 -5.98 -17.52 -2.34
CA VAL A 25 -6.30 -16.22 -1.71
C VAL A 25 -7.69 -16.22 -1.07
N ARG A 26 -8.71 -16.81 -1.71
CA ARG A 26 -10.06 -16.88 -1.13
C ARG A 26 -10.09 -17.68 0.17
N SER A 27 -9.38 -18.80 0.17
CA SER A 27 -9.28 -19.69 1.33
C SER A 27 -8.49 -19.02 2.45
N ASP A 28 -7.38 -18.36 2.11
CA ASP A 28 -6.53 -17.62 3.05
C ASP A 28 -7.29 -16.46 3.68
N VAL A 29 -8.03 -15.68 2.89
CA VAL A 29 -8.88 -14.58 3.36
C VAL A 29 -9.94 -15.10 4.33
N TYR A 30 -10.62 -16.19 3.97
CA TYR A 30 -11.62 -16.79 4.83
C TYR A 30 -11.00 -17.27 6.16
N ASN A 31 -9.87 -17.97 6.11
CA ASN A 31 -9.17 -18.43 7.31
C ASN A 31 -8.76 -17.25 8.21
N ARG A 32 -8.25 -16.17 7.60
CA ARG A 32 -7.93 -14.91 8.28
C ARG A 32 -9.13 -14.30 8.99
N PHE A 33 -10.32 -14.29 8.39
CA PHE A 33 -11.55 -13.81 9.06
C PHE A 33 -11.98 -14.69 10.24
N ILE A 34 -11.75 -16.00 10.14
CA ILE A 34 -12.01 -16.92 11.25
C ILE A 34 -11.02 -16.69 12.39
N GLU A 35 -9.73 -16.51 12.07
CA GLU A 35 -8.67 -16.21 13.04
C GLU A 35 -8.86 -14.85 13.72
N SER A 36 -9.33 -13.84 12.98
CA SER A 36 -9.64 -12.53 13.54
C SER A 36 -10.93 -12.52 14.38
N GLY A 37 -11.71 -13.61 14.37
CA GLY A 37 -12.94 -13.75 15.12
C GLY A 37 -14.07 -12.87 14.60
N HIS A 38 -14.09 -12.60 13.29
CA HIS A 38 -15.14 -11.77 12.68
C HIS A 38 -16.53 -12.37 12.92
N GLU A 39 -17.45 -11.56 13.44
CA GLU A 39 -18.75 -12.02 13.96
C GLU A 39 -19.55 -12.85 12.95
N GLU A 40 -19.62 -12.40 11.69
CA GLU A 40 -20.35 -13.14 10.64
C GLU A 40 -19.66 -14.46 10.27
N ALA A 41 -18.33 -14.49 10.30
CA ALA A 41 -17.55 -15.67 9.95
C ALA A 41 -17.68 -16.75 11.04
N VAL A 42 -17.75 -16.35 12.30
CA VAL A 42 -17.94 -17.26 13.45
C VAL A 42 -19.39 -17.70 13.59
N SER A 43 -20.34 -16.79 13.35
CA SER A 43 -21.77 -17.08 13.55
C SER A 43 -22.35 -17.98 12.44
N ASN A 44 -21.98 -17.72 11.18
CA ASN A 44 -22.50 -18.45 10.03
C ASN A 44 -21.39 -18.70 8.98
N PRO A 45 -20.46 -19.63 9.23
CA PRO A 45 -19.27 -19.84 8.40
C PRO A 45 -19.60 -20.15 6.93
N GLU A 46 -20.59 -21.03 6.68
CA GLU A 46 -20.97 -21.43 5.32
C GLU A 46 -21.54 -20.25 4.51
N LEU A 47 -22.45 -19.47 5.10
CA LEU A 47 -23.04 -18.31 4.42
C LEU A 47 -21.99 -17.22 4.17
N PHE A 48 -21.11 -16.98 5.14
CA PHE A 48 -20.03 -16.00 4.98
C PHE A 48 -19.05 -16.41 3.87
N ARG A 49 -18.75 -17.72 3.76
CA ARG A 49 -17.94 -18.25 2.66
C ARG A 49 -18.60 -18.02 1.30
N GLU A 50 -19.88 -18.33 1.16
CA GLU A 50 -20.63 -18.06 -0.08
C GLU A 50 -20.66 -16.56 -0.43
N LEU A 51 -20.72 -15.70 0.59
CA LEU A 51 -20.71 -14.26 0.47
C LEU A 51 -19.40 -13.73 -0.13
N LEU A 52 -18.27 -14.22 0.40
CA LEU A 52 -16.94 -13.90 -0.11
C LEU A 52 -16.78 -14.43 -1.53
N ASP A 53 -17.14 -15.69 -1.77
CA ASP A 53 -17.05 -16.30 -3.11
C ASP A 53 -17.86 -15.50 -4.14
N SER A 54 -19.08 -15.08 -3.80
CA SER A 54 -19.91 -14.22 -4.64
C SER A 54 -19.25 -12.88 -4.95
N HIS A 55 -18.62 -12.24 -3.95
CA HIS A 55 -17.89 -10.99 -4.14
C HIS A 55 -16.67 -11.16 -5.05
N PHE A 56 -15.85 -12.19 -4.82
CA PHE A 56 -14.68 -12.47 -5.67
C PHE A 56 -15.05 -12.90 -7.08
N ASN A 57 -16.20 -13.57 -7.29
CA ASN A 57 -16.68 -13.93 -8.62
C ASN A 57 -17.26 -12.74 -9.40
N ARG A 58 -17.64 -11.68 -8.69
CA ARG A 58 -18.15 -10.44 -9.28
C ARG A 58 -17.02 -9.53 -9.78
N LEU A 59 -15.83 -9.67 -9.22
CA LEU A 59 -14.64 -8.88 -9.53
C LEU A 59 -13.69 -9.64 -10.49
N PRO A 60 -12.82 -8.94 -11.22
CA PRO A 60 -11.83 -9.56 -12.08
C PRO A 60 -10.76 -10.27 -11.26
N ALA A 61 -10.09 -11.26 -11.84
CA ALA A 61 -9.06 -12.05 -11.14
C ALA A 61 -7.90 -11.19 -10.61
N SER A 62 -7.62 -10.02 -11.21
CA SER A 62 -6.62 -9.07 -10.72
C SER A 62 -6.91 -8.58 -9.31
N TYR A 63 -8.19 -8.45 -8.92
CA TYR A 63 -8.57 -8.04 -7.57
C TYR A 63 -7.93 -8.93 -6.50
N GLY A 64 -7.91 -10.25 -6.71
CA GLY A 64 -7.29 -11.17 -5.76
C GLY A 64 -5.77 -11.03 -5.63
N LEU A 65 -5.10 -10.42 -6.61
CA LEU A 65 -3.66 -10.13 -6.56
C LEU A 65 -3.36 -8.84 -5.78
N ASP A 66 -4.30 -7.89 -5.81
CA ASP A 66 -4.17 -6.57 -5.17
C ASP A 66 -4.80 -6.54 -3.76
N VAL A 67 -5.44 -7.63 -3.32
CA VAL A 67 -5.96 -7.76 -1.96
C VAL A 67 -4.81 -7.71 -0.96
N ASN A 68 -4.88 -6.75 -0.03
CA ASN A 68 -3.99 -6.70 1.10
C ASN A 68 -4.44 -7.72 2.16
N MET A 69 -3.66 -8.79 2.32
CA MET A 69 -3.94 -9.77 3.35
C MET A 69 -3.94 -9.13 4.74
N ASP A 70 -3.06 -8.16 5.02
CA ASP A 70 -2.96 -7.55 6.36
C ASP A 70 -4.16 -6.72 6.76
N LYS A 71 -4.99 -6.34 5.79
CA LYS A 71 -6.23 -5.59 5.96
C LYS A 71 -7.37 -6.31 5.24
N ILE A 72 -7.65 -7.56 5.63
CA ILE A 72 -8.74 -8.35 5.04
C ILE A 72 -10.10 -7.64 5.13
N GLU A 73 -10.29 -6.75 6.12
CA GLU A 73 -11.48 -5.94 6.32
C GLU A 73 -11.79 -5.05 5.10
N ASP A 74 -10.78 -4.70 4.31
CA ASP A 74 -10.94 -3.91 3.08
C ASP A 74 -11.84 -4.65 2.08
N ILE A 75 -11.84 -5.98 2.09
CA ILE A 75 -12.71 -6.78 1.22
C ILE A 75 -14.19 -6.56 1.57
N LEU A 76 -14.50 -6.43 2.87
CA LEU A 76 -15.85 -6.15 3.33
C LEU A 76 -16.24 -4.70 2.98
N LEU A 77 -15.32 -3.77 3.18
CA LEU A 77 -15.51 -2.37 2.78
C LEU A 77 -15.79 -2.24 1.28
N HIS A 78 -14.98 -2.88 0.43
CA HIS A 78 -15.17 -2.89 -1.02
C HIS A 78 -16.53 -3.45 -1.41
N ARG A 79 -16.95 -4.54 -0.77
CA ARG A 79 -18.27 -5.13 -0.96
C ARG A 79 -19.39 -4.18 -0.55
N GLU A 80 -19.26 -3.51 0.59
CA GLU A 80 -20.24 -2.55 1.10
C GLU A 80 -20.36 -1.34 0.18
N LEU A 81 -19.24 -0.75 -0.25
CA LEU A 81 -19.21 0.36 -1.20
C LEU A 81 -19.93 0.00 -2.50
N LEU A 82 -19.65 -1.19 -3.05
CA LEU A 82 -20.31 -1.73 -4.23
C LEU A 82 -21.80 -2.05 -4.02
N ALA A 83 -22.24 -2.26 -2.78
CA ALA A 83 -23.65 -2.45 -2.45
C ALA A 83 -24.36 -1.09 -2.35
N MET A 84 -23.76 -0.12 -1.66
CA MET A 84 -24.27 1.25 -1.55
C MET A 84 -24.36 1.92 -2.91
N ALA A 85 -23.41 1.66 -3.81
CA ALA A 85 -23.43 2.20 -5.17
C ALA A 85 -24.62 1.66 -5.99
N LYS A 86 -25.39 0.67 -5.53
CA LYS A 86 -26.62 0.27 -6.23
C LYS A 86 -27.75 1.30 -6.07
N ASP A 87 -27.73 2.07 -5.00
CA ASP A 87 -28.70 3.14 -4.78
C ASP A 87 -28.33 4.37 -5.61
N PRO A 88 -29.22 4.86 -6.52
CA PRO A 88 -28.90 6.00 -7.38
C PRO A 88 -28.73 7.30 -6.60
N GLU A 89 -29.44 7.47 -5.49
CA GLU A 89 -29.40 8.67 -4.63
C GLU A 89 -28.11 8.80 -3.81
N ARG A 90 -27.32 7.74 -3.71
CA ARG A 90 -26.07 7.71 -2.93
C ARG A 90 -24.82 7.86 -3.78
N ARG A 91 -24.97 8.03 -5.09
CA ARG A 91 -23.83 8.09 -6.03
C ARG A 91 -23.31 9.53 -6.17
N PRO A 92 -21.99 9.70 -6.33
CA PRO A 92 -20.94 8.67 -6.21
C PRO A 92 -20.74 8.23 -4.75
N VAL A 93 -20.56 6.94 -4.52
CA VAL A 93 -20.19 6.41 -3.20
C VAL A 93 -18.68 6.45 -3.08
N TYR A 94 -18.15 7.02 -2.02
CA TYR A 94 -16.72 7.06 -1.77
C TYR A 94 -16.37 6.87 -0.30
N HIS A 95 -15.16 6.38 -0.08
CA HIS A 95 -14.54 6.25 1.24
C HIS A 95 -13.13 6.82 1.18
N ILE A 96 -12.78 7.58 2.21
CA ILE A 96 -11.48 8.23 2.36
C ILE A 96 -10.88 7.81 3.70
N ARG A 97 -9.64 7.38 3.68
CA ARG A 97 -8.86 7.07 4.88
C ARG A 97 -7.44 7.59 4.78
N PHE A 98 -6.86 7.93 5.92
CA PHE A 98 -5.42 8.16 6.02
C PHE A 98 -4.67 6.83 5.93
N LEU A 99 -3.60 6.78 5.13
CA LEU A 99 -2.81 5.58 4.91
C LEU A 99 -1.50 5.61 5.72
N GLU A 100 -0.60 6.55 5.41
CA GLU A 100 0.69 6.70 6.09
C GLU A 100 1.36 8.05 5.76
N ASN A 101 2.47 8.38 6.42
CA ASN A 101 3.29 9.56 6.13
C ASN A 101 4.60 9.17 5.42
N LEU A 102 4.84 9.72 4.23
CA LEU A 102 6.14 9.56 3.54
C LEU A 102 7.16 10.54 4.08
N CYS A 103 8.38 10.07 4.29
CA CYS A 103 9.55 10.94 4.43
C CYS A 103 9.94 11.49 3.05
N ALA A 104 9.81 12.79 2.83
CA ALA A 104 10.46 13.44 1.69
C ALA A 104 11.90 13.79 2.12
N GLU A 105 12.89 13.02 1.66
CA GLU A 105 14.28 13.40 1.82
C GLU A 105 14.55 14.64 0.97
N THR A 106 14.81 15.78 1.62
CA THR A 106 15.31 16.98 0.93
C THR A 106 16.68 16.64 0.34
N GLU A 107 16.83 16.73 -0.98
CA GLU A 107 18.06 16.47 -1.72
C GLU A 107 19.26 17.20 -1.10
N GLY A 108 20.00 16.46 -0.27
CA GLY A 108 21.31 16.80 0.24
C GLY A 108 22.21 15.62 -0.10
N ASN A 109 22.84 15.70 -1.27
CA ASN A 109 23.84 14.77 -1.78
C ASN A 109 24.83 14.31 -0.68
N ASP A 110 24.80 13.02 -0.35
CA ASP A 110 25.99 12.18 -0.12
C ASP A 110 25.58 10.69 -0.10
N ASP A 111 26.48 9.86 -0.63
CA ASP A 111 26.22 8.54 -1.18
C ASP A 111 25.84 7.41 -0.19
N GLN A 112 24.98 6.50 -0.67
CA GLN A 112 24.71 5.10 -0.22
C GLN A 112 23.82 4.94 1.04
N GLN A 113 22.70 4.21 1.05
CA GLN A 113 22.23 3.06 0.27
C GLN A 113 20.70 3.09 0.12
N PHE A 114 20.21 2.84 -1.09
CA PHE A 114 18.83 2.44 -1.36
C PHE A 114 18.48 1.16 -0.58
N ILE A 115 17.32 1.13 0.07
CA ILE A 115 16.18 0.20 -0.13
C ILE A 115 15.17 0.46 1.00
N SER A 116 13.99 0.99 0.67
CA SER A 116 12.74 0.64 1.34
C SER A 116 11.69 0.39 0.27
N MET A 117 11.94 -0.64 -0.53
CA MET A 117 10.86 -1.35 -1.19
C MET A 117 10.12 -2.12 -0.09
N THR A 118 8.85 -1.81 0.13
CA THR A 118 7.91 -2.68 0.83
C THR A 118 7.82 -4.00 0.06
N SER A 119 8.68 -4.94 0.41
CA SER A 119 8.55 -6.32 -0.05
C SER A 119 7.49 -7.01 0.81
N PHE A 120 6.35 -7.31 0.22
CA PHE A 120 5.44 -8.33 0.73
C PHE A 120 6.22 -9.64 0.95
N PRO A 121 6.24 -10.22 2.16
CA PRO A 121 7.00 -11.44 2.40
C PRO A 121 6.31 -12.62 1.70
N ARG A 122 6.94 -13.16 0.66
CA ARG A 122 6.57 -14.46 0.09
C ARG A 122 7.11 -15.57 1.01
N PRO A 123 6.30 -16.58 1.38
CA PRO A 123 6.80 -17.72 2.13
C PRO A 123 7.53 -18.69 1.19
N VAL A 124 8.75 -19.09 1.56
CA VAL A 124 9.45 -20.22 0.95
C VAL A 124 9.36 -21.39 1.92
N CYS A 125 8.70 -22.46 1.50
CA CYS A 125 8.66 -23.74 2.19
C CYS A 125 9.90 -24.56 1.82
N ASP A 126 10.60 -25.14 2.80
CA ASP A 126 11.57 -26.20 2.55
C ASP A 126 11.30 -27.44 3.41
N ILE A 127 11.20 -28.58 2.73
CA ILE A 127 10.97 -29.91 3.26
C ILE A 127 12.32 -30.59 3.52
N ASN A 128 12.55 -30.95 4.78
CA ASN A 128 13.38 -32.03 5.34
C ASN A 128 14.57 -32.63 4.54
N GLY A 129 15.75 -32.62 5.17
CA GLY A 129 16.44 -33.89 5.50
C GLY A 129 17.93 -34.06 5.12
N VAL A 130 18.75 -34.22 6.18
CA VAL A 130 19.97 -35.06 6.31
C VAL A 130 21.34 -34.43 5.94
N VAL A 131 22.22 -34.44 6.96
CA VAL A 131 23.65 -34.02 7.07
C VAL A 131 24.51 -35.32 7.05
N PRO A 132 25.83 -35.41 6.70
CA PRO A 132 26.90 -34.48 7.11
C PRO A 132 28.15 -34.24 6.22
N SER A 133 28.86 -33.15 6.56
CA SER A 133 30.33 -33.04 6.77
C SER A 133 31.16 -32.16 5.81
N GLN A 134 31.79 -31.15 6.44
CA GLN A 134 33.05 -30.46 6.10
C GLN A 134 33.14 -29.63 4.79
N LYS A 135 33.20 -28.29 4.91
CA LYS A 135 34.45 -27.51 5.10
C LYS A 135 34.26 -26.02 4.71
N ARG A 136 34.33 -25.13 5.72
CA ARG A 136 34.65 -23.68 5.70
C ARG A 136 33.81 -22.75 4.80
N ILE A 137 33.12 -21.77 5.40
CA ILE A 137 33.50 -20.34 5.45
C ILE A 137 32.42 -19.54 6.22
N ARG A 138 32.88 -18.92 7.33
CA ARG A 138 32.32 -17.81 8.14
C ARG A 138 30.86 -17.86 8.57
N ASP A 139 30.69 -18.35 9.79
CA ASP A 139 29.67 -17.90 10.74
C ASP A 139 30.33 -16.92 11.74
N CYS A 140 29.51 -16.02 12.31
CA CYS A 140 29.40 -15.70 13.74
C CYS A 140 28.81 -14.30 13.96
N THR A 141 27.49 -14.29 14.19
CA THR A 141 26.82 -13.54 15.25
C THR A 141 27.74 -13.09 16.38
N ILE A 142 27.77 -11.79 16.71
CA ILE A 142 28.15 -11.32 18.05
C ILE A 142 27.31 -10.10 18.44
N GLU A 143 26.40 -10.36 19.37
CA GLU A 143 25.78 -9.47 20.35
C GLU A 143 26.87 -8.76 21.17
N PHE A 144 26.88 -7.42 21.29
CA PHE A 144 27.67 -6.77 22.35
C PHE A 144 26.99 -5.58 23.02
N GLU A 145 27.00 -5.74 24.33
CA GLU A 145 26.49 -4.99 25.46
C GLU A 145 27.23 -3.66 25.71
N PRO A 146 26.61 -2.66 26.39
CA PRO A 146 27.17 -1.32 26.55
C PRO A 146 28.35 -1.30 27.53
N CYS A 147 29.56 -1.13 27.00
CA CYS A 147 30.75 -0.98 27.83
C CYS A 147 30.84 0.41 28.45
N SER A 148 30.26 0.52 29.64
CA SER A 148 30.63 1.51 30.65
C SER A 148 32.05 1.20 31.16
N LYS A 149 33.04 2.07 30.86
CA LYS A 149 34.25 2.42 31.66
C LYS A 149 35.48 2.68 30.78
N LEU A 150 35.79 3.97 30.58
CA LEU A 150 37.14 4.45 30.86
C LEU A 150 37.04 5.75 31.66
N LYS A 151 37.67 5.68 32.83
CA LYS A 151 37.80 6.68 33.86
C LYS A 151 39.21 7.29 33.70
N ASP A 152 39.35 8.54 34.15
CA ASP A 152 40.60 9.26 34.44
C ASP A 152 41.38 9.90 33.28
N LEU A 153 41.07 11.17 32.99
CA LEU A 153 42.09 12.21 32.84
C LEU A 153 41.59 13.50 33.52
N ASN A 154 42.04 13.71 34.76
CA ASN A 154 41.95 15.00 35.47
C ASN A 154 43.06 15.92 34.94
N LEU A 155 42.69 17.13 34.49
CA LEU A 155 43.61 18.26 34.39
C LEU A 155 42.94 19.49 35.00
N ASP A 156 43.27 19.74 36.27
CA ASP A 156 43.01 20.99 36.96
C ASP A 156 43.93 22.10 36.41
N VAL A 157 43.36 23.16 35.85
CA VAL A 157 44.05 24.46 35.69
C VAL A 157 43.12 25.60 36.15
N ARG A 158 43.28 25.94 37.43
CA ARG A 158 43.21 27.24 38.11
C ARG A 158 42.49 28.43 37.41
N LYS A 159 41.50 28.98 38.13
CA LYS A 159 40.85 30.31 37.95
C LYS A 159 41.82 31.50 37.82
N SER A 160 41.50 32.43 36.92
CA SER A 160 41.67 33.89 37.15
C SER A 160 40.71 34.70 36.28
N SER A 161 40.10 35.72 36.89
CA SER A 161 39.12 36.68 36.36
C SER A 161 39.75 37.77 35.48
N LYS A 162 39.00 38.24 34.47
CA LYS A 162 38.64 39.66 34.19
C LYS A 162 38.11 39.85 32.76
N ASP A 163 37.18 40.80 32.65
CA ASP A 163 36.57 41.39 31.45
C ASP A 163 37.55 41.71 30.32
N MET A 164 37.14 41.50 29.06
CA MET A 164 36.59 42.54 28.16
C MET A 164 36.74 42.12 26.68
N GLU A 165 35.61 42.16 25.96
CA GLU A 165 35.34 42.24 24.50
C GLU A 165 36.18 41.53 23.42
N GLU A 166 35.40 40.99 22.48
CA GLU A 166 35.64 40.83 21.04
C GLU A 166 36.06 39.43 20.52
N ARG A 167 35.05 38.79 19.90
CA ARG A 167 35.08 37.95 18.69
C ARG A 167 34.83 36.43 18.86
N CYS A 168 33.93 35.98 17.97
CA CYS A 168 33.64 34.62 17.51
C CYS A 168 32.48 33.87 18.22
N GLN A 169 31.34 33.90 17.52
CA GLN A 169 30.39 32.81 17.27
C GLN A 169 30.91 31.42 17.68
N PRO A 170 30.07 30.62 18.36
CA PRO A 170 29.39 29.58 17.59
C PRO A 170 27.89 29.61 17.85
N GLU A 171 27.15 29.79 16.77
CA GLU A 171 25.72 29.53 16.69
C GLU A 171 25.52 28.04 16.98
N ASP A 172 24.96 27.69 18.13
CA ASP A 172 24.42 26.36 18.38
C ASP A 172 23.09 26.23 17.63
N VAL A 173 23.17 26.23 16.30
CA VAL A 173 22.08 25.83 15.42
C VAL A 173 22.18 24.31 15.34
N SER A 174 21.54 23.64 16.29
CA SER A 174 21.05 22.29 16.05
C SER A 174 20.01 22.41 14.92
N ARG A 175 20.49 22.44 13.66
CA ARG A 175 19.68 22.18 12.47
C ARG A 175 19.22 20.74 12.58
N ARG A 176 18.16 20.53 13.35
CA ARG A 176 17.32 19.35 13.21
C ARG A 176 16.79 19.40 11.79
N GLN A 177 17.19 18.43 10.99
CA GLN A 177 16.64 18.19 9.67
C GLN A 177 15.14 17.94 9.88
N GLU A 178 14.32 18.96 9.60
CA GLU A 178 12.88 18.87 9.67
C GLU A 178 12.45 18.02 8.47
N VAL A 179 12.29 16.73 8.71
CA VAL A 179 11.73 15.80 7.73
C VAL A 179 10.30 16.26 7.47
N SER A 180 10.06 16.85 6.30
CA SER A 180 8.70 17.17 5.88
C SER A 180 8.01 15.85 5.52
N HIS A 181 7.15 15.39 6.43
CA HIS A 181 6.30 14.24 6.19
C HIS A 181 5.15 14.65 5.26
N VAL A 182 4.96 13.90 4.17
CA VAL A 182 3.81 14.10 3.26
C VAL A 182 2.74 13.06 3.60
N PRO A 183 1.56 13.48 4.08
CA PRO A 183 0.44 12.57 4.31
C PRO A 183 -0.02 11.92 3.01
N ILE A 184 -0.22 10.60 3.06
CA ILE A 184 -0.88 9.83 2.01
C ILE A 184 -2.26 9.46 2.49
N HIS A 185 -3.23 9.64 1.61
CA HIS A 185 -4.60 9.20 1.79
C HIS A 185 -4.95 8.16 0.74
N GLU A 186 -5.90 7.31 1.08
CA GLU A 186 -6.52 6.37 0.16
C GLU A 186 -7.97 6.79 -0.04
N VAL A 187 -8.37 6.88 -1.30
CA VAL A 187 -9.71 7.25 -1.73
C VAL A 187 -10.26 6.12 -2.58
N ILE A 188 -11.34 5.50 -2.12
CA ILE A 188 -12.02 4.40 -2.82
C ILE A 188 -13.34 4.94 -3.35
N PHE A 189 -13.58 4.81 -4.64
CA PHE A 189 -14.85 5.12 -5.28
C PHE A 189 -15.57 3.84 -5.68
N SER A 190 -16.89 3.86 -5.55
CA SER A 190 -17.76 2.89 -6.22
C SER A 190 -18.79 3.62 -7.07
N THR A 191 -18.73 3.35 -8.38
CA THR A 191 -19.53 4.06 -9.37
C THR A 191 -20.06 3.11 -10.44
N VAL A 192 -20.85 3.64 -11.38
CA VAL A 192 -21.30 2.85 -12.54
C VAL A 192 -20.17 2.82 -13.57
N ASP A 193 -19.83 1.62 -14.04
CA ASP A 193 -18.79 1.45 -15.06
C ASP A 193 -19.29 1.99 -16.40
N LYS A 194 -18.80 3.19 -16.74
CA LYS A 194 -19.13 3.91 -17.97
C LYS A 194 -17.85 4.48 -18.58
N PRO A 195 -17.84 4.71 -19.91
CA PRO A 195 -16.73 5.41 -20.53
C PRO A 195 -16.47 6.76 -19.85
N LYS A 196 -15.19 7.07 -19.61
CA LYS A 196 -14.69 8.31 -19.01
C LYS A 196 -14.93 8.47 -17.50
N THR A 197 -15.44 7.47 -16.79
CA THR A 197 -15.55 7.52 -15.32
C THR A 197 -14.19 7.84 -14.66
N LEU A 198 -13.11 7.15 -15.05
CA LEU A 198 -11.77 7.43 -14.51
C LEU A 198 -11.28 8.85 -14.81
N SER A 199 -11.58 9.39 -15.99
CA SER A 199 -11.22 10.77 -16.32
C SER A 199 -11.98 11.77 -15.46
N GLN A 200 -13.25 11.48 -15.14
CA GLN A 200 -14.06 12.29 -14.24
C GLN A 200 -13.51 12.24 -12.81
N LEU A 201 -13.21 11.04 -12.29
CA LEU A 201 -12.63 10.87 -10.95
C LEU A 201 -11.24 11.51 -10.84
N SER A 202 -10.40 11.37 -11.85
CA SER A 202 -9.08 12.01 -11.88
C SER A 202 -9.18 13.54 -11.92
N ALA A 203 -10.12 14.10 -12.69
CA ALA A 203 -10.38 15.53 -12.68
C ALA A 203 -10.89 16.01 -11.32
N LEU A 204 -11.79 15.24 -10.68
CA LEU A 204 -12.31 15.52 -9.35
C LEU A 204 -11.18 15.58 -8.30
N LEU A 205 -10.29 14.61 -8.30
CA LEU A 205 -9.13 14.58 -7.40
C LEU A 205 -8.17 15.75 -7.67
N SER A 206 -7.93 16.08 -8.95
CA SER A 206 -7.10 17.22 -9.34
C SER A 206 -7.71 18.57 -8.96
N ASP A 207 -9.04 18.71 -8.99
CA ASP A 207 -9.75 19.93 -8.61
C ASP A 207 -9.61 20.22 -7.10
N ILE A 208 -9.47 19.18 -6.29
CA ILE A 208 -9.18 19.27 -4.85
C ILE A 208 -7.69 19.60 -4.62
N GLY A 209 -6.82 19.30 -5.60
CA GLY A 209 -5.37 19.47 -5.51
C GLY A 209 -4.64 18.21 -5.03
N LEU A 210 -5.25 17.04 -5.18
CA LEU A 210 -4.64 15.75 -4.86
C LEU A 210 -3.83 15.23 -6.05
N ASN A 211 -2.66 14.63 -5.78
CA ASN A 211 -1.87 13.92 -6.79
C ASN A 211 -2.05 12.42 -6.63
N ILE A 212 -2.29 11.73 -7.75
CA ILE A 212 -2.48 10.28 -7.76
C ILE A 212 -1.11 9.61 -7.81
N ARG A 213 -0.82 8.79 -6.81
CA ARG A 213 0.40 7.97 -6.72
C ARG A 213 0.18 6.57 -7.28
N GLU A 214 -0.98 6.00 -6.98
CA GLU A 214 -1.37 4.66 -7.39
C GLU A 214 -2.88 4.62 -7.66
N ALA A 215 -3.29 3.80 -8.61
CA ALA A 215 -4.69 3.62 -8.96
C ALA A 215 -4.95 2.15 -9.33
N HIS A 216 -5.89 1.54 -8.65
CA HIS A 216 -6.39 0.18 -8.91
C HIS A 216 -7.85 0.26 -9.30
N VAL A 217 -8.19 -0.26 -10.47
CA VAL A 217 -9.53 -0.15 -11.05
C VAL A 217 -10.06 -1.52 -11.36
N PHE A 218 -11.23 -1.84 -10.79
CA PHE A 218 -11.87 -3.13 -10.94
C PHE A 218 -13.30 -2.97 -11.47
N SER A 219 -13.52 -3.34 -12.73
CA SER A 219 -14.86 -3.45 -13.32
C SER A 219 -15.55 -4.72 -12.84
N THR A 220 -16.74 -4.61 -12.28
CA THR A 220 -17.55 -5.74 -11.87
C THR A 220 -18.43 -6.28 -12.99
N THR A 221 -18.82 -7.56 -12.88
CA THR A 221 -19.70 -8.22 -13.86
C THR A 221 -21.13 -7.66 -13.90
N ASP A 222 -21.53 -6.88 -12.90
CA ASP A 222 -22.84 -6.22 -12.82
C ASP A 222 -22.84 -4.76 -13.30
N GLY A 223 -21.75 -4.30 -13.92
CA GLY A 223 -21.66 -2.98 -14.56
C GLY A 223 -21.31 -1.82 -13.62
N TYR A 224 -20.63 -2.12 -12.52
CA TYR A 224 -20.08 -1.14 -11.59
C TYR A 224 -18.55 -1.16 -11.64
N SER A 225 -17.92 -0.11 -11.13
CA SER A 225 -16.48 -0.08 -10.90
C SER A 225 -16.19 0.13 -9.43
N LEU A 226 -15.08 -0.44 -8.98
CA LEU A 226 -14.41 -0.13 -7.73
C LEU A 226 -13.05 0.47 -8.08
N ASP A 227 -12.87 1.75 -7.77
CA ASP A 227 -11.71 2.54 -8.15
C ASP A 227 -10.98 2.99 -6.88
N VAL A 228 -9.84 2.38 -6.57
CA VAL A 228 -9.01 2.67 -5.38
C VAL A 228 -7.84 3.55 -5.81
N PHE A 229 -7.72 4.73 -5.21
CA PHE A 229 -6.64 5.68 -5.47
C PHE A 229 -5.83 5.92 -4.20
N VAL A 230 -4.52 5.82 -4.31
CA VAL A 230 -3.59 6.30 -3.30
C VAL A 230 -3.12 7.68 -3.73
N VAL A 231 -3.34 8.68 -2.88
CA VAL A 231 -3.14 10.09 -3.22
C VAL A 231 -2.27 10.79 -2.19
N ASP A 232 -1.51 11.79 -2.64
CA ASP A 232 -0.87 12.79 -1.78
C ASP A 232 -1.38 14.21 -2.14
N GLY A 233 -0.84 15.22 -1.45
CA GLY A 233 -1.18 16.63 -1.69
C GLY A 233 -2.15 17.22 -0.67
N TRP A 234 -2.75 16.40 0.20
CA TRP A 234 -3.50 16.88 1.36
C TRP A 234 -2.57 17.11 2.56
N PRO A 235 -2.46 18.35 3.10
CA PRO A 235 -1.40 18.69 4.06
C PRO A 235 -1.65 18.21 5.49
N ILE A 236 -2.83 17.65 5.79
CA ILE A 236 -3.26 17.26 7.13
C ILE A 236 -3.55 15.77 7.13
N GLU A 237 -3.22 15.05 8.20
CA GLU A 237 -3.57 13.63 8.32
C GLU A 237 -5.09 13.42 8.40
N ASP A 238 -5.81 14.36 9.02
CA ASP A 238 -7.25 14.33 9.19
C ASP A 238 -8.01 14.29 7.85
N THR A 239 -8.97 13.38 7.80
CA THR A 239 -9.81 13.13 6.63
C THR A 239 -11.06 13.99 6.60
N ASP A 240 -11.51 14.60 7.70
CA ASP A 240 -12.78 15.34 7.74
C ASP A 240 -12.78 16.53 6.76
N GLY A 241 -11.67 17.27 6.71
CA GLY A 241 -11.49 18.34 5.73
C GLY A 241 -11.50 17.84 4.29
N LEU A 242 -10.91 16.67 4.05
CA LEU A 242 -10.85 16.06 2.73
C LEU A 242 -12.23 15.51 2.30
N TYR A 243 -13.01 14.93 3.21
CA TYR A 243 -14.40 14.54 2.96
C TYR A 243 -15.26 15.72 2.55
N LYS A 244 -15.12 16.86 3.24
CA LYS A 244 -15.84 18.09 2.90
C LYS A 244 -15.42 18.63 1.52
N ALA A 245 -14.11 18.66 1.25
CA ALA A 245 -13.62 19.09 -0.06
C ALA A 245 -14.10 18.17 -1.19
N MET A 246 -14.17 16.86 -0.94
CA MET A 246 -14.73 15.87 -1.87
C MET A 246 -16.21 16.15 -2.15
N GLU A 247 -17.02 16.37 -1.11
CA GLU A 247 -18.45 16.67 -1.26
C GLU A 247 -18.67 17.95 -2.09
N GLU A 248 -17.91 19.02 -1.79
CA GLU A 248 -17.97 20.27 -2.56
C GLU A 248 -17.54 20.09 -4.03
N ALA A 249 -16.56 19.24 -4.29
CA ALA A 249 -16.07 18.95 -5.64
C ALA A 249 -17.08 18.11 -6.43
N VAL A 250 -17.73 17.12 -5.79
CA VAL A 250 -18.75 16.27 -6.43
C VAL A 250 -19.92 17.14 -6.90
N VAL A 251 -20.47 17.98 -6.02
CA VAL A 251 -21.57 18.91 -6.37
C VAL A 251 -21.17 19.80 -7.55
N ARG A 252 -19.94 20.33 -7.55
CA ARG A 252 -19.44 21.18 -8.64
C ARG A 252 -19.31 20.44 -9.97
N SER A 253 -18.89 19.17 -9.93
CA SER A 253 -18.71 18.35 -11.12
C SER A 253 -20.04 18.00 -11.80
N GLU A 254 -21.09 17.76 -11.02
CA GLU A 254 -22.45 17.51 -11.52
C GLU A 254 -22.98 18.73 -12.28
N ASN A 255 -22.80 19.94 -11.73
CA ASN A 255 -23.20 21.18 -12.39
C ASN A 255 -22.44 21.44 -13.71
N CYS A 256 -21.24 20.86 -13.88
CA CYS A 256 -20.47 20.95 -15.11
C CYS A 256 -21.02 20.04 -16.21
N SER A 257 -21.53 18.86 -15.85
CA SER A 257 -22.14 17.88 -16.77
C SER A 257 -23.51 18.34 -17.29
N ASP A 258 -24.33 18.99 -16.45
CA ASP A 258 -25.68 19.45 -16.84
C ASP A 258 -25.65 20.63 -17.83
N ARG A 259 -24.61 21.47 -17.75
CA ARG A 259 -24.43 22.61 -18.67
C ARG A 259 -24.07 22.16 -20.09
N ALA A 260 -23.37 21.04 -20.24
CA ALA A 260 -23.07 20.48 -21.55
C ALA A 260 -24.31 19.88 -22.25
N SER A 261 -25.28 19.41 -21.45
CA SER A 261 -26.52 18.78 -21.93
C SER A 261 -27.61 19.77 -22.33
N SER A 262 -27.49 21.05 -21.90
CA SER A 262 -28.48 22.10 -22.17
C SER A 262 -28.18 22.92 -23.44
N LEU A 263 -27.19 22.52 -24.23
CA LEU A 263 -26.71 23.21 -25.44
C LEU A 263 -26.89 22.38 -26.72
N SER A 264 -27.60 21.25 -26.66
CA SER A 264 -27.95 20.40 -27.81
C SER A 264 -29.42 20.51 -28.21
#